data_AF-A0A1S0TIJ9-F1
#
_entry.id   AF-A0A1S0TIJ9-F1
#
_cell.length_a   1.000
_cell.length_b   1.000
_cell.length_c   1.000
_cell.angle_alpha   90.00
_cell.angle_beta   90.00
_cell.angle_gamma   90.00
#
_symmetry.space_group_name_H-M   'P 1'
#
loop_
_entity.id
_entity.type
_entity.pdbx_description
1 polymer ?
#
loop_
_entity_poly.entity_id
_entity_poly.type
_entity_poly.pdbx_seq_one_letter_code
_entity_poly.pdbx_strand_id
1 'polypeptide(L)'
;MTSLSVRNVTCDYYLEKPNGFNKLRLHTNVKVPIIRMFGILETGQKCCVHVHGVFPYIVIRTSVQFTPEFASLLRSKISTIVSDYNPRYKFNVNFAIYQIKSITARSLYGYHKNNENFVQILCYNPLQLKMYV
;
A
#
# COMPACT_ATOMS: atom_id res chain seq x y z
N MET A 1 -24.99 18.89 -6.67
CA MET A 1 -23.70 18.21 -6.93
C MET A 1 -23.96 17.14 -7.99
N THR A 2 -23.32 17.24 -9.16
CA THR A 2 -23.39 16.19 -10.17
C THR A 2 -22.45 15.05 -9.78
N SER A 3 -22.99 13.87 -9.51
CA SER A 3 -22.21 12.67 -9.22
C SER A 3 -21.75 12.02 -10.52
N LEU A 4 -20.45 11.69 -10.61
CA LEU A 4 -19.92 10.89 -11.71
C LEU A 4 -20.11 9.40 -11.37
N SER A 5 -20.85 8.68 -12.22
CA SER A 5 -21.08 7.23 -12.11
C SER A 5 -20.44 6.51 -13.29
N VAL A 6 -19.58 5.53 -13.02
CA VAL A 6 -18.85 4.77 -14.05
C VAL A 6 -19.02 3.28 -13.78
N ARG A 7 -19.53 2.53 -14.76
CA ARG A 7 -19.52 1.06 -14.71
C ARG A 7 -18.12 0.55 -15.01
N ASN A 8 -17.46 -0.01 -14.01
CA ASN A 8 -16.15 -0.63 -14.16
C ASN A 8 -16.21 -1.86 -15.09
N VAL A 9 -15.28 -1.94 -16.05
CA VAL A 9 -15.09 -3.08 -16.95
C VAL A 9 -13.75 -3.76 -16.68
N THR A 10 -12.66 -2.99 -16.62
CA THR A 10 -11.33 -3.51 -16.27
C THR A 10 -10.59 -2.56 -15.35
N CYS A 11 -9.75 -3.13 -14.48
CA CYS A 11 -8.82 -2.37 -13.66
C CYS A 11 -7.39 -2.84 -13.89
N ASP A 12 -6.47 -1.89 -13.94
CA ASP A 12 -5.04 -2.17 -13.82
C ASP A 12 -4.37 -1.15 -12.92
N TYR A 13 -3.06 -1.28 -12.74
CA TYR A 13 -2.25 -0.29 -12.05
C TYR A 13 -0.96 -0.03 -12.80
N TYR A 14 -0.41 1.17 -12.59
CA TYR A 14 0.93 1.52 -13.05
C TYR A 14 1.65 2.35 -12.00
N LEU A 15 2.96 2.51 -12.17
CA LEU A 15 3.82 3.26 -11.26
C LEU A 15 4.28 4.56 -11.93
N GLU A 16 3.97 5.70 -11.35
CA GLU A 16 4.32 7.02 -11.88
C GLU A 16 4.99 7.89 -10.82
N LYS A 17 5.71 8.93 -11.22
CA LYS A 17 6.17 9.95 -10.27
C LYS A 17 4.96 10.68 -9.66
N PRO A 18 5.05 11.16 -8.41
CA PRO A 18 4.00 11.95 -7.82
C PRO A 18 3.69 13.18 -8.68
N ASN A 19 2.41 13.36 -9.02
CA ASN A 19 1.87 14.51 -9.73
C ASN A 19 0.89 15.30 -8.84
N GLY A 20 0.35 16.42 -9.35
CA GLY A 20 -0.52 17.33 -8.60
C GLY A 20 -1.82 16.73 -8.04
N PHE A 21 -2.22 15.53 -8.48
CA PHE A 21 -3.40 14.84 -7.96
C PHE A 21 -3.13 14.04 -6.68
N ASN A 22 -1.85 13.88 -6.31
CA ASN A 22 -1.48 13.22 -5.07
C ASN A 22 -1.65 14.19 -3.90
N LYS A 23 -2.70 13.99 -3.10
CA LYS A 23 -3.00 14.82 -1.92
C LYS A 23 -1.95 14.73 -0.80
N LEU A 24 -1.10 13.71 -0.84
CA LEU A 24 -0.10 13.41 0.18
C LEU A 24 1.25 14.00 -0.24
N ARG A 25 2.02 14.52 0.72
CA ARG A 25 3.42 14.88 0.48
C ARG A 25 4.23 13.59 0.31
N LEU A 26 4.44 13.20 -0.95
CA LEU A 26 5.19 12.01 -1.33
C LEU A 26 6.61 12.39 -1.73
N HIS A 27 7.56 11.48 -1.55
CA HIS A 27 8.93 11.67 -2.03
C HIS A 27 8.93 11.72 -3.56
N THR A 28 9.39 12.83 -4.13
CA THR A 28 9.42 13.07 -5.59
C THR A 28 10.27 12.06 -6.36
N ASN A 29 11.22 11.42 -5.67
CA ASN A 29 12.14 10.44 -6.23
C ASN A 29 11.57 9.00 -6.27
N VAL A 30 10.38 8.75 -5.70
CA VAL A 30 9.77 7.42 -5.62
C VAL A 30 8.54 7.35 -6.50
N LYS A 31 8.41 6.27 -7.30
CA LYS A 31 7.18 6.05 -8.06
C LYS A 31 6.06 5.54 -7.17
N VAL A 32 4.86 6.04 -7.38
CA VAL A 32 3.66 5.74 -6.59
C VAL A 32 2.65 4.95 -7.43
N PRO A 33 1.85 4.08 -6.81
CA PRO A 33 0.87 3.28 -7.52
C PRO A 33 -0.36 4.12 -7.85
N ILE A 34 -0.79 4.04 -9.10
CA ILE A 34 -2.02 4.65 -9.60
C ILE A 34 -2.86 3.53 -10.20
N ILE A 35 -4.11 3.43 -9.76
CA ILE A 35 -5.07 2.47 -10.30
C ILE A 35 -5.79 3.15 -11.47
N ARG A 36 -5.87 2.47 -12.62
CA ARG A 36 -6.72 2.90 -13.73
C ARG A 36 -7.94 2.01 -13.79
N MET A 37 -9.11 2.64 -13.79
CA MET A 37 -10.39 1.97 -13.99
C MET A 37 -10.92 2.35 -15.37
N PHE A 38 -11.06 1.36 -16.24
CA PHE A 38 -11.65 1.53 -17.55
C PHE A 38 -13.11 1.13 -17.47
N GLY A 39 -13.99 2.04 -17.88
CA GLY A 39 -15.42 1.86 -17.71
C GLY A 39 -16.26 2.61 -18.72
N ILE A 40 -17.57 2.54 -18.52
CA ILE A 40 -18.57 3.14 -19.39
C ILE A 40 -19.49 4.01 -18.52
N LEU A 41 -19.73 5.25 -18.97
CA LEU A 41 -20.69 6.17 -18.35
C LEU A 41 -22.12 5.74 -18.67
N GLU A 42 -23.09 6.26 -17.93
CA GLU A 42 -24.52 6.03 -18.20
C GLU A 42 -24.93 6.46 -19.62
N THR A 43 -24.23 7.44 -20.19
CA THR A 43 -24.38 7.92 -21.57
C THR A 43 -23.79 6.98 -22.63
N GLY A 44 -23.15 5.88 -22.24
CA GLY A 44 -22.48 4.93 -23.15
C GLY A 44 -21.06 5.33 -23.56
N GLN A 45 -20.57 6.50 -23.12
CA GLN A 45 -19.19 6.94 -23.40
C GLN A 45 -18.17 6.15 -22.59
N LYS A 46 -17.06 5.76 -23.22
CA LYS A 46 -15.93 5.12 -22.54
C LYS A 46 -15.17 6.16 -21.70
N CYS A 47 -14.77 5.78 -20.49
CA CYS A 47 -14.06 6.63 -19.54
C CYS A 47 -12.87 5.86 -18.94
N CYS A 48 -11.78 6.58 -18.66
CA CYS A 48 -10.65 6.09 -17.87
C CYS A 48 -10.53 6.96 -16.62
N VAL A 49 -10.62 6.35 -15.45
CA VAL A 49 -10.50 7.04 -14.16
C VAL A 49 -9.17 6.67 -13.51
N HIS A 50 -8.39 7.68 -13.13
CA HIS A 50 -7.13 7.51 -12.41
C HIS A 50 -7.39 7.72 -10.92
N VAL A 51 -7.15 6.69 -10.11
CA VAL A 51 -7.33 6.74 -8.65
C VAL A 51 -5.96 6.88 -7.99
N HIS A 52 -5.78 7.99 -7.29
CA HIS A 52 -4.55 8.34 -6.58
C HIS A 52 -4.69 8.07 -5.07
N GLY A 53 -3.57 7.77 -4.40
CA GLY A 53 -3.51 7.64 -2.94
C GLY A 53 -3.88 6.25 -2.40
N VAL A 54 -4.00 5.24 -3.27
CA VAL A 54 -4.25 3.86 -2.86
C VAL A 54 -2.93 3.08 -2.89
N PHE A 55 -2.41 2.75 -1.70
CA PHE A 55 -1.15 2.03 -1.55
C PHE A 55 -1.40 0.56 -1.19
N PRO A 56 -0.69 -0.39 -1.82
CA PRO A 56 -0.72 -1.78 -1.42
C PRO A 56 -0.17 -1.95 0.00
N TYR A 57 -0.73 -2.89 0.76
CA TYR A 57 -0.32 -3.13 2.14
C TYR A 57 -0.39 -4.60 2.54
N ILE A 58 0.37 -4.93 3.58
CA ILE A 58 0.25 -6.18 4.34
C ILE A 58 -0.05 -5.86 5.80
N VAL A 59 -0.73 -6.78 6.48
CA VAL A 59 -1.10 -6.65 7.89
C VAL A 59 -0.47 -7.79 8.67
N ILE A 60 0.23 -7.47 9.75
CA ILE A 60 0.93 -8.44 10.60
C ILE A 60 0.42 -8.29 12.03
N ARG A 61 0.10 -9.40 12.68
CA ARG A 61 -0.32 -9.40 14.09
C ARG A 61 0.88 -9.00 14.98
N THR A 62 0.64 -8.14 15.97
CA THR A 62 1.64 -7.74 16.95
C THR A 62 1.12 -7.98 18.36
N SER A 63 1.95 -8.57 19.22
CA SER A 63 1.70 -8.65 20.66
C SER A 63 2.16 -7.40 21.40
N VAL A 64 3.04 -6.60 20.78
CA VAL A 64 3.58 -5.37 21.37
C VAL A 64 2.78 -4.15 20.94
N GLN A 65 2.74 -3.16 21.82
CA GLN A 65 2.15 -1.86 21.51
C GLN A 65 2.96 -1.18 20.40
N PHE A 66 2.25 -0.54 19.47
CA PHE A 66 2.90 0.17 18.38
C PHE A 66 3.51 1.48 18.88
N THR A 67 4.84 1.59 18.82
CA THR A 67 5.57 2.82 19.10
C THR A 67 6.37 3.28 17.88
N PRO A 68 6.76 4.56 17.79
CA PRO A 68 7.65 5.04 16.73
C PRO A 68 8.97 4.26 16.64
N GLU A 69 9.52 3.84 17.79
CA GLU A 69 10.74 3.04 17.90
C GLU A 69 10.52 1.64 17.31
N PHE A 70 9.37 1.02 17.61
CA PHE A 70 8.99 -0.26 17.00
C PHE A 70 8.86 -0.14 15.48
N ALA A 71 8.28 0.94 14.97
CA ALA A 71 8.19 1.17 13.53
C ALA A 71 9.57 1.35 12.87
N SER A 72 10.53 2.00 13.55
CA SER A 72 11.91 2.12 13.08
C SER A 72 12.64 0.77 13.08
N LEU A 73 12.50 0.01 14.17
CA LEU A 73 13.05 -1.34 14.28
C LEU A 73 12.50 -2.27 13.20
N LEU A 74 11.20 -2.21 12.95
CA LEU A 74 10.54 -3.02 11.92
C LEU A 74 11.08 -2.68 10.52
N ARG A 75 11.26 -1.39 10.20
CA ARG A 75 11.90 -0.98 8.93
C ARG A 75 13.31 -1.55 8.79
N SER A 76 14.12 -1.44 9.85
CA SER A 76 15.50 -1.95 9.86
C SER A 76 15.52 -3.46 9.63
N LYS A 77 14.68 -4.21 10.37
CA LYS A 77 14.56 -5.68 10.23
C LYS A 77 14.13 -6.10 8.83
N ILE A 78 13.14 -5.43 8.25
CA ILE A 78 12.71 -5.70 6.87
C ILE A 78 13.87 -5.45 5.89
N SER A 79 14.63 -4.39 6.08
CA SER A 79 15.81 -4.10 5.24
C SER A 79 16.85 -5.21 5.31
N THR A 80 17.13 -5.73 6.50
CA THR A 80 18.06 -6.85 6.70
C THR A 80 17.55 -8.12 6.00
N ILE A 81 16.30 -8.51 6.26
CA ILE A 81 15.70 -9.74 5.70
C ILE A 81 15.74 -9.72 4.16
N VAL A 82 15.37 -8.59 3.54
CA VAL A 82 15.38 -8.49 2.07
C VAL A 82 16.81 -8.56 1.52
N SER A 83 17.77 -7.93 2.19
CA SER A 83 19.17 -7.95 1.77
C SER A 83 19.77 -9.35 1.88
N ASP A 84 19.42 -10.10 2.93
CA ASP A 84 19.85 -11.48 3.14
C ASP A 84 19.23 -12.43 2.12
N TYR A 85 17.93 -12.25 1.82
CA TYR A 85 17.20 -13.06 0.85
C TYR A 85 17.68 -12.83 -0.59
N ASN A 86 17.95 -11.59 -0.97
CA ASN A 86 18.45 -11.27 -2.32
C ASN A 86 19.56 -10.20 -2.28
N PRO A 87 20.83 -10.61 -2.09
CA PRO A 87 21.96 -9.68 -1.97
C PRO A 87 22.22 -8.84 -3.22
N ARG A 88 21.76 -9.30 -4.40
CA ARG A 88 21.92 -8.56 -5.67
C ARG A 88 20.85 -7.49 -5.85
N TYR A 89 19.76 -7.56 -5.09
CA TYR A 89 18.68 -6.60 -5.17
C TYR A 89 19.01 -5.35 -4.37
N LYS A 90 19.19 -4.22 -5.05
CA LYS A 90 19.38 -2.91 -4.41
C LYS A 90 18.08 -2.46 -3.74
N PHE A 91 17.87 -2.90 -2.52
CA PHE A 91 16.72 -2.54 -1.71
C PHE A 91 16.98 -1.27 -0.91
N ASN A 92 16.13 -0.26 -1.07
CA ASN A 92 16.09 0.88 -0.18
C ASN A 92 14.74 0.90 0.53
N VAL A 93 14.76 0.63 1.83
CA VAL A 93 13.54 0.55 2.65
C VAL A 93 12.72 1.85 2.63
N ASN A 94 13.37 3.01 2.54
CA ASN A 94 12.69 4.31 2.51
C ASN A 94 11.96 4.55 1.18
N PHE A 95 12.38 3.88 0.10
CA PHE A 95 11.71 3.93 -1.20
C PHE A 95 10.76 2.75 -1.41
N ALA A 96 10.79 1.75 -0.51
CA ALA A 96 9.90 0.61 -0.56
C ALA A 96 8.65 0.81 0.32
N ILE A 97 8.85 1.28 1.54
CA ILE A 97 7.78 1.44 2.53
C ILE A 97 7.33 2.90 2.53
N TYR A 98 6.04 3.12 2.24
CA TYR A 98 5.41 4.42 2.36
C TYR A 98 5.16 4.77 3.83
N GLN A 99 4.44 3.91 4.55
CA GLN A 99 4.08 4.16 5.94
C GLN A 99 3.83 2.85 6.68
N ILE A 100 4.07 2.86 7.99
CA ILE A 100 3.70 1.78 8.90
C ILE A 100 2.68 2.37 9.89
N LYS A 101 1.54 1.71 10.06
CA LYS A 101 0.42 2.16 10.90
C LYS A 101 0.00 1.06 11.88
N SER A 102 -0.44 1.46 13.05
CA SER A 102 -1.15 0.55 13.98
C SER A 102 -2.59 0.38 13.56
N ILE A 103 -3.12 -0.83 13.69
CA ILE A 103 -4.53 -1.17 13.49
C ILE A 103 -4.99 -2.06 14.63
N THR A 104 -6.16 -1.79 15.17
CA THR A 104 -6.86 -2.70 16.07
C THR A 104 -7.95 -3.42 15.27
N ALA A 105 -7.84 -4.72 15.14
CA ALA A 105 -8.74 -5.53 14.31
C ALA A 105 -8.95 -6.92 14.92
N ARG A 106 -9.75 -7.76 14.28
CA ARG A 106 -9.96 -9.15 14.68
C ARG A 106 -9.62 -10.06 13.51
N SER A 107 -8.85 -11.12 13.77
CA SER A 107 -8.56 -12.12 12.75
C SER A 107 -9.84 -12.83 12.31
N LEU A 108 -9.95 -13.09 11.00
CA LEU A 108 -11.05 -13.86 10.43
C LEU A 108 -10.92 -15.36 10.76
N TYR A 109 -9.68 -15.86 10.85
CA TYR A 109 -9.42 -17.28 11.08
C TYR A 109 -9.39 -17.62 12.57
N GLY A 110 -10.26 -18.54 13.00
CA GLY A 110 -10.45 -18.93 14.39
C GLY A 110 -11.43 -18.02 15.16
N TYR A 111 -11.81 -18.43 16.37
CA TYR A 111 -12.65 -17.62 17.25
C TYR A 111 -11.79 -16.68 18.11
N HIS A 112 -12.02 -15.37 17.98
CA HIS A 112 -11.36 -14.34 18.77
C HIS A 112 -12.43 -13.50 19.48
N LYS A 113 -12.45 -13.53 20.80
CA LYS A 113 -13.45 -12.78 21.60
C LYS A 113 -13.20 -11.27 21.54
N ASN A 114 -11.92 -10.88 21.60
CA ASN A 114 -11.49 -9.49 21.69
C ASN A 114 -10.77 -9.05 20.41
N ASN A 115 -10.68 -7.73 20.22
CA ASN A 115 -9.81 -7.18 19.20
C ASN A 115 -8.33 -7.32 19.62
N GLU A 116 -7.47 -7.41 18.63
CA GLU A 116 -6.03 -7.56 18.78
C GLU A 116 -5.31 -6.43 18.02
N ASN A 117 -4.04 -6.26 18.34
CA ASN A 117 -3.20 -5.28 17.69
C ASN A 117 -2.54 -5.87 16.45
N PHE A 118 -2.57 -5.10 15.38
CA PHE A 118 -1.95 -5.39 14.10
C PHE A 118 -1.16 -4.18 13.64
N VAL A 119 -0.21 -4.44 12.75
CA VAL A 119 0.55 -3.41 12.06
C VAL A 119 0.31 -3.53 10.57
N GLN A 120 -0.10 -2.42 9.96
CA GLN A 120 -0.26 -2.29 8.51
C GLN A 120 0.98 -1.63 7.93
N ILE A 121 1.64 -2.33 7.02
CA ILE A 121 2.82 -1.84 6.30
C ILE A 121 2.35 -1.50 4.88
N LEU A 122 2.33 -0.21 4.56
CA LEU A 122 1.98 0.30 3.24
C LEU A 122 3.25 0.46 2.40
N CYS A 123 3.23 -0.06 1.17
CA CYS A 123 4.36 -0.06 0.25
C CYS A 123 4.07 0.78 -1.00
N TYR A 124 5.11 1.24 -1.67
CA TYR A 124 4.96 1.97 -2.94
C TYR A 124 4.71 1.05 -4.13
N ASN A 125 5.36 -0.12 -4.17
CA ASN A 125 5.24 -1.05 -5.27
C ASN A 125 4.55 -2.36 -4.82
N PRO A 126 3.44 -2.79 -5.45
CA PRO A 126 2.80 -4.07 -5.14
C PRO A 126 3.73 -5.28 -5.23
N LEU A 127 4.73 -5.23 -6.11
CA LEU A 127 5.71 -6.31 -6.27
C LEU A 127 6.58 -6.51 -5.02
N GLN A 128 6.79 -5.47 -4.22
CA GLN A 128 7.55 -5.59 -2.98
C GLN A 128 6.83 -6.45 -1.94
N LEU A 129 5.49 -6.50 -1.98
CA LEU A 129 4.73 -7.34 -1.05
C LEU A 129 5.04 -8.83 -1.21
N LYS A 130 5.35 -9.29 -2.43
CA LYS A 130 5.72 -10.68 -2.70
C LYS A 130 7.09 -11.06 -2.13
N MET A 131 7.92 -10.09 -1.78
CA MET A 131 9.26 -10.35 -1.24
C MET A 131 9.25 -10.50 0.28
N TYR A 132 8.17 -10.09 0.96
CA TYR A 132 8.05 -10.14 2.42
C TYR A 132 7.29 -11.38 2.92
N VAL A 133 6.72 -12.19 2.01
CA VAL A 133 5.95 -13.41 2.29
C VAL A 133 6.66 -14.57 1.60
#